data_AF-A0A143PJX1-F1
#
_entry.id   AF-A0A143PJX1-F1
#
_cell.length_a   1.000
_cell.length_b   1.000
_cell.length_c   1.000
_cell.angle_alpha   90.00
_cell.angle_beta   90.00
_cell.angle_gamma   90.00
#
_symmetry.space_group_name_H-M   'P 1'
#
loop_
_entity.id
_entity.type
_entity.pdbx_description
1 polymer ?
#
loop_
_entity_poly.entity_id
_entity_poly.type
_entity_poly.pdbx_seq_one_letter_code
_entity_poly.pdbx_strand_id
1 'polypeptide(L)'
;MLLFGAAPLLATVLAASLVPAPRPSRVAPVEHCARSNHRATHSFTATKEMGAAQSAGSTDWTYAWAMTQPDAPVADLFARTALASWKQNLDRLDGVFAAASDDQLQQEVAPGKNRLFYLLGHLVAVHDRMLPLLRLGARLHPELDEAFLTKADRTAPDTITPASLRAAWTEVNSALTSAMESLPAAAWLERHDAISAEDFDREPLRNRLSVLLSRGGHVQFHTGQIRLIIKQG
;
A
#
# COMPACT_ATOMS: atom_id res chain seq x y z
N MET A 1 -52.29 24.31 -57.02
CA MET A 1 -50.89 24.10 -56.62
C MET A 1 -50.87 22.97 -55.60
N LEU A 2 -50.29 21.82 -55.99
CA LEU A 2 -49.57 20.80 -55.20
C LEU A 2 -50.19 20.27 -53.89
N LEU A 3 -50.21 18.99 -53.53
CA LEU A 3 -50.00 17.67 -54.16
C LEU A 3 -50.35 16.64 -53.05
N PHE A 4 -50.77 15.45 -53.47
CA PHE A 4 -50.99 14.24 -52.66
C PHE A 4 -49.75 13.78 -51.88
N GLY A 5 -49.93 13.01 -50.81
CA GLY A 5 -48.88 12.10 -50.34
C GLY A 5 -49.07 11.52 -48.93
N ALA A 6 -49.85 10.43 -48.81
CA ALA A 6 -49.81 9.52 -47.67
C ALA A 6 -48.64 8.53 -47.84
N ALA A 7 -47.94 8.21 -46.75
CA ALA A 7 -46.90 7.17 -46.68
C ALA A 7 -46.75 6.65 -45.23
N PRO A 8 -46.25 5.42 -45.02
CA PRO A 8 -46.94 4.44 -44.17
C PRO A 8 -46.23 4.05 -42.86
N LEU A 9 -47.00 3.32 -42.04
CA LEU A 9 -46.59 2.50 -40.89
C LEU A 9 -45.38 1.60 -41.20
N LEU A 10 -44.34 1.70 -40.40
CA LEU A 10 -43.24 0.74 -40.31
C LEU A 10 -43.27 0.12 -38.91
N ALA A 11 -43.77 -1.11 -38.84
CA ALA A 11 -43.65 -2.00 -37.70
C ALA A 11 -42.22 -2.56 -37.67
N THR A 12 -41.44 -2.20 -36.65
CA THR A 12 -40.13 -2.81 -36.40
C THR A 12 -40.32 -3.99 -35.44
N VAL A 13 -40.20 -5.19 -36.00
CA VAL A 13 -40.01 -6.45 -35.28
C VAL A 13 -38.58 -6.47 -34.77
N LEU A 14 -38.36 -6.37 -33.46
CA LEU A 14 -37.09 -6.74 -32.84
C LEU A 14 -37.22 -8.14 -32.25
N ALA A 15 -36.63 -9.11 -32.94
CA ALA A 15 -36.47 -10.47 -32.46
C ALA A 15 -35.50 -10.48 -31.28
N ALA A 16 -35.98 -10.93 -30.12
CA ALA A 16 -35.15 -11.22 -28.96
C ALA A 16 -34.34 -12.50 -29.22
N SER A 17 -33.06 -12.36 -29.54
CA SER A 17 -32.12 -13.48 -29.56
C SER A 17 -31.81 -13.92 -28.13
N LEU A 18 -32.36 -15.07 -27.75
CA LEU A 18 -32.05 -15.80 -26.53
C LEU A 18 -30.60 -16.32 -26.62
N VAL A 19 -29.69 -15.73 -25.83
CA VAL A 19 -28.35 -16.27 -25.59
C VAL A 19 -28.46 -17.36 -24.52
N PRO A 20 -28.04 -18.61 -24.78
CA PRO A 20 -28.07 -19.66 -23.77
C PRO A 20 -26.93 -19.47 -22.74
N ALA A 21 -27.28 -19.67 -21.47
CA ALA A 21 -26.36 -19.60 -20.33
C ALA A 21 -25.23 -20.66 -20.43
N PRO A 22 -24.01 -20.35 -19.95
CA PRO A 22 -22.91 -21.32 -19.90
C PRO A 22 -23.19 -22.42 -18.87
N ARG A 23 -22.95 -23.68 -19.27
CA ARG A 23 -23.05 -24.85 -18.39
C ARG A 23 -21.91 -24.84 -17.36
N PRO A 24 -22.16 -25.28 -16.11
CA PRO A 24 -21.10 -25.45 -15.12
C PRO A 24 -20.17 -26.61 -15.51
N SER A 25 -18.87 -26.35 -15.53
CA SER A 25 -17.85 -27.37 -15.71
C SER A 25 -17.78 -28.27 -14.47
N ARG A 26 -17.85 -29.59 -14.71
CA ARG A 26 -17.61 -30.62 -13.69
C ARG A 26 -16.13 -30.61 -13.32
N VAL A 27 -15.82 -30.22 -12.09
CA VAL A 27 -14.51 -30.47 -11.48
C VAL A 27 -14.51 -31.91 -10.99
N ALA A 28 -13.55 -32.71 -11.47
CA ALA A 28 -13.30 -34.06 -10.99
C ALA A 28 -12.66 -34.03 -9.58
N PRO A 29 -12.94 -35.02 -8.71
CA PRO A 29 -12.35 -35.07 -7.38
C PRO A 29 -10.88 -35.49 -7.46
N VAL A 30 -10.00 -34.72 -6.82
CA VAL A 30 -8.60 -35.11 -6.61
C VAL A 30 -8.56 -36.09 -5.46
N GLU A 31 -7.97 -37.25 -5.73
CA GLU A 31 -7.83 -38.38 -4.82
C GLU A 31 -6.90 -38.08 -3.63
N HIS A 32 -7.26 -38.75 -2.54
CA HIS A 32 -6.50 -39.08 -1.34
C HIS A 32 -4.97 -39.12 -1.50
N CYS A 33 -4.25 -38.34 -0.69
CA CYS A 33 -2.91 -38.69 -0.25
C CYS A 33 -2.97 -39.07 1.23
N ALA A 34 -2.76 -40.36 1.52
CA ALA A 34 -2.76 -40.94 2.85
C ALA A 34 -1.32 -41.30 3.26
N ARG A 35 -0.96 -40.86 4.49
CA ARG A 35 0.11 -41.37 5.40
C ARG A 35 1.56 -41.08 4.94
N SER A 36 2.45 -40.62 5.82
CA SER A 36 2.74 -41.18 7.14
C SER A 36 3.29 -40.15 8.14
N ASN A 37 2.86 -40.29 9.39
CA ASN A 37 3.41 -39.62 10.56
C ASN A 37 4.67 -40.37 11.01
N HIS A 38 5.83 -39.73 11.00
CA HIS A 38 6.94 -40.11 11.87
C HIS A 38 7.12 -39.06 12.97
N ARG A 39 6.72 -39.51 14.17
CA ARG A 39 6.84 -38.86 15.46
C ARG A 39 8.30 -38.93 15.92
N ALA A 40 9.00 -37.80 15.97
CA ALA A 40 10.23 -37.65 16.73
C ALA A 40 9.88 -36.95 18.05
N THR A 41 9.86 -37.71 19.14
CA THR A 41 9.75 -37.19 20.50
C THR A 41 11.11 -36.67 20.96
N HIS A 42 11.27 -35.35 21.03
CA HIS A 42 12.32 -34.75 21.85
C HIS A 42 11.71 -34.27 23.16
N SER A 43 12.09 -34.97 24.23
CA SER A 43 11.85 -34.59 25.62
C SER A 43 12.62 -33.31 25.93
N PHE A 44 11.91 -32.22 26.21
CA PHE A 44 12.50 -31.00 26.78
C PHE A 44 12.15 -30.97 28.27
N THR A 45 13.15 -31.25 29.12
CA THR A 45 13.05 -31.04 30.56
C THR A 45 13.18 -29.54 30.84
N ALA A 46 12.05 -28.87 31.05
CA ALA A 46 12.03 -27.52 31.59
C ALA A 46 12.26 -27.57 33.10
N THR A 47 13.45 -27.16 33.55
CA THR A 47 13.69 -26.85 34.95
C THR A 47 12.95 -25.57 35.33
N LYS A 48 12.11 -25.73 36.36
CA LYS A 48 11.26 -24.74 37.00
C LYS A 48 12.10 -23.89 37.95
N GLU A 49 12.34 -22.64 37.59
CA GLU A 49 12.61 -21.57 38.56
C GLU A 49 11.70 -20.37 38.25
N MET A 50 10.47 -20.43 38.78
CA MET A 50 9.64 -19.26 38.94
C MET A 50 9.93 -18.68 40.32
N GLY A 51 10.87 -17.73 40.38
CA GLY A 51 10.99 -16.81 41.51
C GLY A 51 9.78 -15.88 41.51
N ALA A 52 8.88 -16.09 42.46
CA ALA A 52 7.77 -15.19 42.74
C ALA A 52 8.32 -13.90 43.38
N ALA A 53 8.16 -12.76 42.72
CA ALA A 53 8.14 -11.46 43.36
C ALA A 53 6.72 -10.90 43.23
N GLN A 54 5.99 -10.92 44.33
CA GLN A 54 4.67 -10.32 44.47
C GLN A 54 4.74 -8.79 44.39
N SER A 55 3.69 -8.25 43.79
CA SER A 55 3.39 -6.85 43.49
C SER A 55 3.39 -5.91 44.70
N ALA A 56 4.01 -4.75 44.53
CA ALA A 56 3.58 -3.51 45.17
C ALA A 56 3.00 -2.59 44.08
N GLY A 57 1.81 -2.05 44.32
CA GLY A 57 0.98 -1.35 43.34
C GLY A 57 1.62 -0.07 42.79
N SER A 58 2.09 -0.16 41.55
CA SER A 58 2.47 0.98 40.74
C SER A 58 1.69 0.88 39.42
N THR A 59 0.85 1.87 39.12
CA THR A 59 0.21 2.05 37.81
C THR A 59 1.16 2.68 36.79
N ASP A 60 2.45 2.42 36.94
CA ASP A 60 3.48 2.90 36.03
C ASP A 60 3.68 1.83 34.95
N TRP A 61 3.02 2.00 33.81
CA TRP A 61 3.23 1.19 32.61
C TRP A 61 4.58 1.52 31.96
N THR A 62 5.64 1.74 32.74
CA THR A 62 6.98 1.84 32.20
C THR A 62 7.29 0.50 31.55
N TYR A 63 7.41 0.52 30.22
CA TYR A 63 7.79 -0.62 29.39
C TYR A 63 9.22 -1.04 29.74
N ALA A 64 9.44 -1.66 30.90
CA ALA A 64 10.76 -2.08 31.36
C ALA A 64 11.41 -3.10 30.40
N TRP A 65 10.60 -3.86 29.65
CA TRP A 65 11.06 -4.73 28.56
C TRP A 65 11.50 -3.96 27.29
N ALA A 66 11.11 -2.70 27.12
CA ALA A 66 11.50 -1.85 26.00
C ALA A 66 12.90 -1.22 26.18
N MET A 67 13.54 -1.39 27.35
CA MET A 67 14.90 -0.89 27.60
C MET A 67 16.00 -1.88 27.18
N THR A 68 15.67 -3.14 26.90
CA THR A 68 16.61 -4.04 26.24
C THR A 68 16.41 -3.93 24.73
N GLN A 69 17.34 -3.26 24.05
CA GLN A 69 17.43 -3.26 22.60
C GLN A 69 17.36 -4.72 22.12
N PRO A 70 16.51 -5.06 21.14
CA PRO A 70 16.52 -6.40 20.56
C PRO A 70 17.94 -6.70 20.08
N ASP A 71 18.40 -7.94 20.29
CA ASP A 71 19.68 -8.38 19.72
C ASP A 71 19.70 -8.00 18.24
N ALA A 72 20.82 -7.42 17.77
CA ALA A 72 20.96 -6.90 16.41
C ALA A 72 20.37 -7.80 15.29
N PRO A 73 20.45 -9.15 15.37
CA PRO A 73 19.81 -10.03 14.38
C PRO A 73 18.28 -9.94 14.30
N VAL A 74 17.59 -9.69 15.43
CA VAL A 74 16.12 -9.59 15.46
C VAL A 74 15.65 -8.25 14.90
N ALA A 75 16.32 -7.15 15.27
CA ALA A 75 16.04 -5.83 14.71
C ALA A 75 16.22 -5.83 13.17
N ASP A 76 17.30 -6.46 12.69
CA ASP A 76 17.56 -6.63 11.25
C ASP A 76 16.43 -7.39 10.56
N LEU A 77 15.98 -8.50 11.13
CA LEU A 77 14.91 -9.31 10.54
C LEU A 77 13.59 -8.52 10.42
N PHE A 78 13.21 -7.75 11.44
CA PHE A 78 12.01 -6.91 11.41
C PHE A 78 12.12 -5.79 10.36
N ALA A 79 13.23 -5.06 10.35
CA ALA A 79 13.46 -3.99 9.38
C ALA A 79 13.42 -4.52 7.94
N ARG A 80 14.09 -5.64 7.67
CA ARG A 80 14.13 -6.26 6.34
C ARG A 80 12.78 -6.82 5.92
N THR A 81 12.00 -7.35 6.85
CA THR A 81 10.64 -7.83 6.57
C THR A 81 9.70 -6.67 6.22
N ALA A 82 9.78 -5.55 6.95
CA ALA A 82 9.01 -4.35 6.64
C ALA A 82 9.40 -3.77 5.27
N LEU A 83 10.71 -3.70 4.98
CA LEU A 83 11.20 -3.22 3.69
C LEU A 83 10.82 -4.14 2.53
N ALA A 84 10.87 -5.46 2.72
CA ALA A 84 10.40 -6.42 1.72
C ALA A 84 8.90 -6.25 1.44
N SER A 85 8.08 -6.02 2.48
CA SER A 85 6.65 -5.74 2.32
C SER A 85 6.42 -4.42 1.55
N TRP A 86 7.17 -3.37 1.88
CA TRP A 86 7.15 -2.10 1.16
C TRP A 86 7.43 -2.30 -0.34
N LYS A 87 8.56 -2.94 -0.68
CA LYS A 87 8.96 -3.23 -2.07
C LYS A 87 7.88 -4.02 -2.81
N GLN A 88 7.33 -5.05 -2.18
CA GLN A 88 6.26 -5.84 -2.79
C GLN A 88 4.99 -5.02 -3.07
N ASN A 89 4.67 -4.03 -2.23
CA ASN A 89 3.56 -3.12 -2.49
C ASN A 89 3.86 -2.15 -3.64
N LEU A 90 5.09 -1.62 -3.71
CA LEU A 90 5.54 -0.78 -4.83
C LEU A 90 5.54 -1.55 -6.15
N ASP A 91 6.13 -2.74 -6.22
CA ASP A 91 6.21 -3.54 -7.45
C ASP A 91 4.81 -3.79 -8.08
N ARG A 92 3.80 -3.97 -7.23
CA ARG A 92 2.41 -4.13 -7.70
C ARG A 92 1.88 -2.85 -8.34
N LEU A 93 2.13 -1.69 -7.73
CA LEU A 93 1.67 -0.41 -8.26
C LEU A 93 2.50 0.03 -9.47
N ASP A 94 3.80 -0.26 -9.50
CA ASP A 94 4.67 -0.03 -10.66
C ASP A 94 4.09 -0.70 -11.89
N GLY A 95 3.72 -1.98 -11.79
CA GLY A 95 3.10 -2.72 -12.89
C GLY A 95 1.77 -2.10 -13.34
N VAL A 96 0.94 -1.65 -12.40
CA VAL A 96 -0.33 -0.98 -12.71
C VAL A 96 -0.11 0.33 -13.43
N PHE A 97 0.75 1.19 -12.89
CA PHE A 97 0.99 2.49 -13.47
C PHE A 97 1.65 2.30 -14.83
N ALA A 98 2.71 1.51 -14.96
CA ALA A 98 3.37 1.28 -16.23
C ALA A 98 2.43 0.75 -17.34
N ALA A 99 1.43 -0.06 -16.98
CA ALA A 99 0.47 -0.61 -17.94
C ALA A 99 -0.68 0.33 -18.31
N ALA A 100 -1.05 1.28 -17.44
CA ALA A 100 -2.17 2.18 -17.69
C ALA A 100 -1.90 3.14 -18.87
N SER A 101 -2.87 3.32 -19.76
CA SER A 101 -2.81 4.40 -20.75
C SER A 101 -3.06 5.77 -20.11
N ASP A 102 -2.73 6.85 -20.81
CA ASP A 102 -3.03 8.21 -20.35
C ASP A 102 -4.54 8.43 -20.18
N ASP A 103 -5.37 7.84 -21.04
CA ASP A 103 -6.83 7.86 -20.90
C ASP A 103 -7.28 7.11 -19.64
N GLN A 104 -6.69 5.95 -19.33
CA GLN A 104 -6.99 5.21 -18.11
C GLN A 104 -6.56 5.96 -16.84
N LEU A 105 -5.47 6.73 -16.89
CA LEU A 105 -5.10 7.62 -15.79
C LEU A 105 -6.20 8.65 -15.49
N GLN A 106 -6.91 9.13 -16.51
CA GLN A 106 -7.95 10.14 -16.34
C GLN A 106 -9.29 9.59 -15.83
N GLN A 107 -9.43 8.27 -15.71
CA GLN A 107 -10.64 7.64 -15.23
C GLN A 107 -10.71 7.61 -13.70
N GLU A 108 -11.92 7.75 -13.16
CA GLU A 108 -12.20 7.61 -11.73
C GLU A 108 -12.11 6.14 -11.30
N VAL A 109 -11.56 5.89 -10.11
CA VAL A 109 -11.54 4.53 -9.56
C VAL A 109 -12.94 3.98 -9.24
N ALA A 110 -13.91 4.87 -9.05
CA ALA A 110 -15.33 4.61 -8.90
C ALA A 110 -16.11 5.93 -9.10
N PRO A 111 -17.42 5.91 -9.41
CA PRO A 111 -18.20 7.12 -9.65
C PRO A 111 -18.05 8.16 -8.52
N GLY A 112 -17.62 9.37 -8.87
CA GLY A 112 -17.40 10.48 -7.94
C GLY A 112 -16.21 10.30 -7.00
N LYS A 113 -15.28 9.39 -7.30
CA LYS A 113 -14.02 9.20 -6.57
C LYS A 113 -12.83 9.69 -7.39
N ASN A 114 -11.67 9.72 -6.75
CA ASN A 114 -10.43 10.21 -7.36
C ASN A 114 -10.09 9.45 -8.65
N ARG A 115 -9.50 10.17 -9.60
CA ARG A 115 -8.86 9.62 -10.79
C ARG A 115 -7.64 8.79 -10.42
N LEU A 116 -7.31 7.82 -11.26
CA LEU A 116 -6.05 7.08 -11.15
C LEU A 116 -4.83 8.04 -11.22
N PHE A 117 -4.92 9.08 -12.04
CA PHE A 117 -3.93 10.17 -12.14
C PHE A 117 -3.70 10.86 -10.80
N TYR A 118 -4.78 11.22 -10.10
CA TYR A 118 -4.67 11.85 -8.79
C TYR A 118 -4.06 10.92 -7.75
N LEU A 119 -4.45 9.64 -7.75
CA LEU A 119 -3.88 8.66 -6.82
C LEU A 119 -2.38 8.42 -7.07
N LEU A 120 -1.94 8.40 -8.34
CA LEU A 120 -0.52 8.35 -8.67
C LEU A 120 0.21 9.55 -8.05
N GLY A 121 -0.22 10.78 -8.35
CA GLY A 121 0.45 11.97 -7.83
C GLY A 121 0.37 12.11 -6.31
N HIS A 122 -0.74 11.67 -5.71
CA HIS A 122 -0.89 11.61 -4.26
C HIS A 122 0.17 10.71 -3.63
N LEU A 123 0.35 9.50 -4.15
CA LEU A 123 1.36 8.58 -3.64
C LEU A 123 2.78 9.12 -3.89
N VAL A 124 3.06 9.74 -5.04
CA VAL A 124 4.35 10.43 -5.29
C VAL A 124 4.63 11.46 -4.19
N ALA A 125 3.69 12.39 -3.95
CA ALA A 125 3.89 13.46 -2.98
C ALA A 125 4.01 12.93 -1.53
N VAL A 126 3.23 11.90 -1.16
CA VAL A 126 3.36 11.25 0.16
C VAL A 126 4.72 10.56 0.32
N HIS A 127 5.20 9.84 -0.69
CA HIS A 127 6.48 9.13 -0.65
C HIS A 127 7.65 10.12 -0.64
N ASP A 128 7.55 11.20 -1.41
CA ASP A 128 8.55 12.26 -1.42
C ASP A 128 8.70 12.92 -0.05
N ARG A 129 7.59 13.14 0.67
CA ARG A 129 7.61 13.61 2.07
C ARG A 129 8.24 12.61 3.05
N MET A 130 8.39 11.34 2.69
CA MET A 130 9.07 10.36 3.54
C MET A 130 10.59 10.59 3.59
N LEU A 131 11.20 11.16 2.54
CA LEU A 131 12.64 11.42 2.50
C LEU A 131 13.12 12.25 3.69
N PRO A 132 12.60 13.47 3.94
CA PRO A 132 13.00 14.24 5.12
C PRO A 132 12.46 13.62 6.42
N LEU A 133 11.23 13.06 6.41
CA LEU A 133 10.61 12.48 7.61
C LEU A 133 11.43 11.31 8.18
N LEU A 134 12.03 10.50 7.32
CA LEU A 134 12.90 9.38 7.69
C LEU A 134 14.38 9.78 7.80
N ARG A 135 14.69 11.07 7.60
CA ARG A 135 16.06 11.61 7.52
C ARG A 135 16.94 10.94 6.47
N LEU A 136 16.37 10.74 5.29
CA LEU A 136 16.99 10.09 4.14
C LEU A 136 17.33 11.04 3.00
N GLY A 137 16.97 12.32 3.13
CA GLY A 137 17.33 13.34 2.15
C GLY A 137 16.32 14.48 2.09
N ALA A 138 16.60 15.44 1.22
CA ALA A 138 15.65 16.46 0.84
C ALA A 138 14.57 15.88 -0.08
N ARG A 139 13.48 16.63 -0.22
CA ARG A 139 12.41 16.33 -1.17
C ARG A 139 12.85 16.58 -2.61
N LEU A 140 12.35 15.75 -3.52
CA LEU A 140 12.61 15.83 -4.95
C LEU A 140 11.51 16.62 -5.69
N HIS A 141 10.25 16.46 -5.27
CA HIS A 141 9.10 17.10 -5.92
C HIS A 141 8.18 17.84 -4.93
N PRO A 142 8.68 18.85 -4.18
CA PRO A 142 7.87 19.68 -3.29
C PRO A 142 6.69 20.38 -3.96
N GLU A 143 6.81 20.69 -5.25
CA GLU A 143 5.79 21.36 -6.07
C GLU A 143 4.50 20.55 -6.24
N LEU A 144 4.53 19.22 -6.05
CA LEU A 144 3.37 18.35 -6.24
C LEU A 144 2.38 18.40 -5.06
N ASP A 145 2.79 18.93 -3.91
CA ASP A 145 1.95 18.97 -2.70
C ASP A 145 0.63 19.70 -2.91
N GLU A 146 0.70 20.85 -3.57
CA GLU A 146 -0.45 21.72 -3.73
C GLU A 146 -1.56 21.03 -4.54
N ALA A 147 -1.18 20.28 -5.57
CA ALA A 147 -2.12 19.59 -6.45
C ALA A 147 -2.62 18.25 -5.88
N PHE A 148 -1.80 17.52 -5.13
CA PHE A 148 -2.08 16.12 -4.78
C PHE A 148 -2.22 15.83 -3.28
N LEU A 149 -1.96 16.81 -2.41
CA LEU A 149 -2.13 16.70 -0.95
C LEU A 149 -3.05 17.79 -0.39
N THR A 150 -2.89 19.03 -0.83
CA THR A 150 -3.68 20.17 -0.31
C THR A 150 -5.06 20.24 -0.94
N LYS A 151 -5.14 19.98 -2.24
CA LYS A 151 -6.36 20.11 -3.05
C LYS A 151 -6.96 18.75 -3.33
N ALA A 152 -8.29 18.66 -3.28
CA ALA A 152 -8.99 17.47 -3.74
C ALA A 152 -8.91 17.36 -5.27
N ASP A 153 -9.07 16.14 -5.78
CA ASP A 153 -9.03 15.87 -7.21
C ASP A 153 -10.02 16.75 -7.98
N ARG A 154 -9.58 17.25 -9.15
CA ARG A 154 -10.31 18.14 -10.07
C ARG A 154 -10.73 19.50 -9.52
N THR A 155 -10.23 19.91 -8.37
CA THR A 155 -10.47 21.29 -7.87
C THR A 155 -9.56 22.32 -8.55
N ALA A 156 -8.52 21.88 -9.25
CA ALA A 156 -7.65 22.69 -10.09
C ALA A 156 -7.28 21.94 -11.37
N PRO A 157 -6.90 22.64 -12.46
CA PRO A 157 -6.36 22.01 -13.66
C PRO A 157 -5.07 21.22 -13.37
N ASP A 158 -4.87 20.12 -14.10
CA ASP A 158 -3.64 19.34 -14.00
C ASP A 158 -2.46 20.16 -14.56
N THR A 159 -1.46 20.44 -13.72
CA THR A 159 -0.26 21.23 -14.09
C THR A 159 0.93 20.37 -14.51
N ILE A 160 0.82 19.04 -14.36
CA ILE A 160 1.84 18.07 -14.71
C ILE A 160 1.30 17.07 -15.74
N THR A 161 2.14 16.65 -16.69
CA THR A 161 1.74 15.66 -17.69
C THR A 161 1.75 14.24 -17.12
N PRO A 162 0.95 13.29 -17.66
CA PRO A 162 1.06 11.87 -17.31
C PRO A 162 2.47 11.31 -17.35
N ALA A 163 3.22 11.61 -18.42
CA ALA A 163 4.60 11.16 -18.58
C ALA A 163 5.52 11.71 -17.48
N SER A 164 5.43 13.01 -17.16
CA SER A 164 6.21 13.63 -16.09
C SER A 164 5.85 13.07 -14.72
N LEU A 165 4.56 12.80 -14.46
CA LEU A 165 4.12 12.24 -13.18
C LEU A 165 4.61 10.80 -12.97
N ARG A 166 4.69 10.00 -14.04
CA ARG A 166 5.31 8.67 -14.01
C ARG A 166 6.81 8.72 -13.77
N ALA A 167 7.51 9.68 -14.38
CA ALA A 167 8.92 9.90 -14.14
C ALA A 167 9.17 10.24 -12.66
N ALA A 168 8.38 11.16 -12.10
CA ALA A 168 8.44 11.53 -10.68
C ALA A 168 8.16 10.33 -9.76
N TRP A 169 7.21 9.46 -10.11
CA TRP A 169 6.96 8.21 -9.40
C TRP A 169 8.19 7.30 -9.37
N THR A 170 8.82 7.05 -10.52
CA THR A 170 10.02 6.22 -10.59
C THR A 170 11.18 6.85 -9.80
N GLU A 171 11.40 8.16 -9.96
CA GLU A 171 12.48 8.89 -9.32
C GLU A 171 12.37 8.85 -7.78
N VAL A 172 11.21 9.26 -7.24
CA VAL A 172 10.97 9.29 -5.79
C VAL A 172 11.08 7.89 -5.18
N ASN A 173 10.43 6.89 -5.78
CA ASN A 173 10.44 5.55 -5.22
C ASN A 173 11.81 4.88 -5.31
N SER A 174 12.59 5.16 -6.36
CA SER A 174 13.96 4.66 -6.49
C SER A 174 14.87 5.28 -5.44
N ALA A 175 14.83 6.61 -5.29
CA ALA A 175 15.63 7.32 -4.29
C ALA A 175 15.27 6.89 -2.87
N LEU A 176 13.97 6.84 -2.55
CA LEU A 176 13.49 6.44 -1.23
C LEU A 176 13.86 4.98 -0.92
N THR A 177 13.62 4.05 -1.85
CA THR A 177 13.93 2.63 -1.64
C THR A 177 15.42 2.40 -1.49
N SER A 178 16.26 3.02 -2.32
CA SER A 178 17.72 2.91 -2.22
C SER A 178 18.25 3.45 -0.89
N ALA A 179 17.71 4.58 -0.41
CA ALA A 179 18.08 5.12 0.89
C ALA A 179 17.62 4.22 2.06
N MET A 180 16.43 3.62 1.96
CA MET A 180 15.93 2.67 2.96
C MET A 180 16.73 1.36 3.00
N GLU A 181 17.21 0.87 1.85
CA GLU A 181 18.08 -0.31 1.78
C GLU A 181 19.46 -0.08 2.40
N SER A 182 19.91 1.18 2.42
CA SER A 182 21.19 1.57 3.01
C SER A 182 21.13 1.86 4.51
N LEU A 183 19.93 1.85 5.11
CA LEU A 183 19.75 2.13 6.54
C LEU A 183 20.19 0.93 7.41
N PRO A 184 21.07 1.12 8.40
CA PRO A 184 21.33 0.11 9.40
C PRO A 184 20.08 -0.26 10.20
N ALA A 185 19.96 -1.53 10.62
CA ALA A 185 18.81 -2.03 11.37
C ALA A 185 18.45 -1.18 12.60
N ALA A 186 19.45 -0.75 13.38
CA ALA A 186 19.25 0.08 14.56
C ALA A 186 18.65 1.47 14.23
N ALA A 187 19.00 2.05 13.07
CA ALA A 187 18.51 3.36 12.65
C ALA A 187 16.99 3.36 12.40
N TRP A 188 16.39 2.20 12.11
CA TRP A 188 14.94 2.06 11.98
C TRP A 188 14.20 2.27 13.31
N LEU A 189 14.86 2.00 14.44
CA LEU A 189 14.31 2.18 15.77
C LEU A 189 14.57 3.57 16.34
N GLU A 190 15.26 4.45 15.61
CA GLU A 190 15.40 5.86 15.99
C GLU A 190 14.14 6.66 15.67
N ARG A 191 14.01 7.82 16.34
CA ARG A 191 12.94 8.78 16.08
C ARG A 191 12.91 9.22 14.62
N HIS A 192 11.70 9.42 14.08
CA HIS A 192 11.50 10.13 12.82
C HIS A 192 11.56 11.65 13.03
N ASP A 193 11.55 12.45 11.96
CA ASP A 193 11.80 13.89 12.07
C ASP A 193 10.63 14.70 12.66
N ALA A 194 9.41 14.18 12.55
CA ALA A 194 8.19 14.82 13.08
C ALA A 194 7.93 14.60 14.60
N ILE A 195 8.91 14.13 15.37
CA ILE A 195 8.80 13.98 16.83
C ILE A 195 10.04 14.54 17.53
N SER A 196 9.86 15.23 18.65
CA SER A 196 10.97 15.75 19.46
C SER A 196 11.75 14.61 20.14
N ALA A 197 12.93 14.91 20.68
CA ALA A 197 13.67 13.92 21.47
C ALA A 197 12.92 13.58 22.77
N GLU A 198 12.39 14.59 23.47
CA GLU A 198 11.64 14.39 24.72
C GLU A 198 10.39 13.53 24.52
N ASP A 199 9.61 13.79 23.46
CA ASP A 199 8.41 13.00 23.17
C ASP A 199 8.78 11.57 22.77
N PHE A 200 9.92 11.38 22.08
CA PHE A 200 10.37 10.05 21.68
C PHE A 200 10.85 9.21 22.86
N ASP A 201 11.49 9.82 23.86
CA ASP A 201 11.85 9.13 25.11
C ASP A 201 10.62 8.62 25.86
N ARG A 202 9.49 9.33 25.75
CA ARG A 202 8.19 8.92 26.30
C ARG A 202 7.45 7.90 25.42
N GLU A 203 7.58 8.01 24.11
CA GLU A 203 6.87 7.20 23.11
C GLU A 203 7.81 6.58 22.06
N PRO A 204 8.68 5.63 22.43
CA PRO A 204 9.75 5.11 21.56
C PRO A 204 9.25 4.29 20.36
N LEU A 205 7.96 3.94 20.34
CA LEU A 205 7.32 3.30 19.19
C LEU A 205 7.11 4.27 18.02
N ARG A 206 7.22 5.59 18.22
CA ARG A 206 7.14 6.61 17.16
C ARG A 206 8.48 6.78 16.44
N ASN A 207 8.96 5.67 15.90
CA ASN A 207 10.25 5.54 15.22
C ASN A 207 10.10 5.47 13.70
N ARG A 208 11.21 5.46 12.97
CA ARG A 208 11.23 5.38 11.49
C ARG A 208 10.56 4.11 10.96
N LEU A 209 10.68 2.97 11.65
CA LEU A 209 10.02 1.72 11.28
C LEU A 209 8.49 1.85 11.32
N SER A 210 7.95 2.52 12.34
CA SER A 210 6.51 2.76 12.46
C SER A 210 5.97 3.59 11.30
N VAL A 211 6.75 4.56 10.80
CA VAL A 211 6.42 5.35 9.62
C VAL A 211 6.38 4.46 8.37
N LEU A 212 7.39 3.60 8.17
CA LEU A 212 7.42 2.67 7.04
C LEU A 212 6.19 1.75 7.04
N LEU A 213 5.84 1.17 8.19
CA LEU A 213 4.66 0.31 8.32
C LEU A 213 3.35 1.08 8.04
N SER A 214 3.21 2.28 8.61
CA SER A 214 2.05 3.15 8.36
C SER A 214 1.91 3.50 6.88
N ARG A 215 3.02 3.87 6.21
CA ARG A 215 3.03 4.21 4.79
C ARG A 215 2.82 2.99 3.90
N GLY A 216 3.32 1.82 4.28
CA GLY A 216 2.99 0.55 3.64
C GLY A 216 1.49 0.27 3.67
N GLY A 217 0.83 0.46 4.81
CA GLY A 217 -0.62 0.34 4.93
C GLY A 217 -1.38 1.37 4.07
N HIS A 218 -0.88 2.60 3.98
CA HIS A 218 -1.43 3.64 3.12
C HIS A 218 -1.36 3.27 1.62
N VAL A 219 -0.22 2.74 1.16
CA VAL A 219 -0.05 2.22 -0.20
C VAL A 219 -1.05 1.09 -0.47
N GLN A 220 -1.23 0.16 0.47
CA GLN A 220 -2.18 -0.93 0.33
C GLN A 220 -3.63 -0.45 0.23
N PHE A 221 -4.01 0.55 1.01
CA PHE A 221 -5.33 1.17 0.95
C PHE A 221 -5.62 1.74 -0.46
N HIS A 222 -4.70 2.53 -1.01
CA HIS A 222 -4.85 3.07 -2.37
C HIS A 222 -4.73 2.01 -3.46
N THR A 223 -3.93 0.95 -3.25
CA THR A 223 -3.92 -0.22 -4.14
C THR A 223 -5.31 -0.86 -4.22
N GLY A 224 -6.01 -0.95 -3.11
CA GLY A 224 -7.40 -1.44 -3.07
C GLY A 224 -8.35 -0.58 -3.91
N GLN A 225 -8.24 0.75 -3.83
CA GLN A 225 -9.01 1.68 -4.65
C GLN A 225 -8.70 1.49 -6.14
N ILE A 226 -7.42 1.47 -6.51
CA ILE A 226 -6.96 1.35 -7.90
C ILE A 226 -7.40 0.02 -8.53
N ARG A 227 -7.53 -1.06 -7.74
CA ARG A 227 -8.03 -2.34 -8.26
C ARG A 227 -9.50 -2.31 -8.70
N LEU A 228 -10.30 -1.34 -8.28
CA LEU A 228 -11.71 -1.23 -8.68
C LEU A 228 -11.87 -0.90 -10.17
N ILE A 229 -10.89 -0.22 -10.77
CA ILE A 229 -10.93 0.17 -12.18
C ILE A 229 -10.27 -0.86 -13.10
N ILE A 230 -9.22 -1.56 -12.63
CA ILE A 230 -8.49 -2.55 -13.43
C ILE A 230 -9.34 -3.80 -13.71
N LYS A 231 -10.32 -4.11 -12.85
CA LYS A 231 -11.23 -5.24 -13.05
C LYS A 231 -12.36 -4.99 -14.05
N GLN A 232 -12.52 -3.75 -14.53
CA GLN A 232 -13.65 -3.36 -15.39
C GLN A 232 -13.29 -3.23 -16.87
N GLY A 233 -12.03 -3.50 -17.24
CA GLY A 233 -11.59 -3.67 -18.64
C GLY A 233 -11.36 -5.14 -18.96
#